data_AF-A0AAW4KSM7-F1
#
_entry.id   AF-A0AAW4KSM7-F1
#
_cell.length_a   1.000
_cell.length_b   1.000
_cell.length_c   1.000
_cell.angle_alpha   90.00
_cell.angle_beta   90.00
_cell.angle_gamma   90.00
#
_symmetry.space_group_name_H-M   'P 1'
#
loop_
_entity.id
_entity.type
_entity.pdbx_description
1 polymer ?
#
loop_
_entity_poly.entity_id
_entity_poly.type
_entity_poly.pdbx_seq_one_letter_code
_entity_poly.pdbx_strand_id
1 'polypeptide(L)'
;MDDHLQHRAIGMRVYAVASEDGYRVLPGGLTRVAADADAEVVSMQRGGASKDTWVLGERAPGGEQWRAQRTIGAYDLVRRDPYLPSRVVENLLWFGRYCERCDD
;
A
#
# COMPACT_ATOMS: atom_id res chain seq x y z
N MET A 1 -13.13 28.08 -8.55
CA MET A 1 -12.90 26.63 -8.43
C MET A 1 -13.49 26.26 -7.10
N ASP A 2 -14.58 25.51 -7.11
CA ASP A 2 -15.36 25.24 -5.90
C ASP A 2 -14.54 24.36 -4.95
N ASP A 3 -14.12 24.94 -3.81
CA ASP A 3 -13.29 24.30 -2.78
C ASP A 3 -14.15 23.46 -1.83
N HIS A 4 -15.02 22.63 -2.42
CA HIS A 4 -16.00 21.84 -1.68
C HIS A 4 -15.77 20.36 -1.93
N LEU A 5 -15.87 19.57 -0.86
CA LEU A 5 -15.79 18.12 -0.94
C LEU A 5 -16.98 17.59 -1.75
N GLN A 6 -16.70 16.89 -2.85
CA GLN A 6 -17.71 16.28 -3.68
C GLN A 6 -17.62 14.75 -3.61
N HIS A 7 -18.77 14.08 -3.64
CA HIS A 7 -18.82 12.62 -3.71
C HIS A 7 -18.37 12.13 -5.10
N ARG A 8 -17.76 10.95 -5.14
CA ARG A 8 -17.33 10.27 -6.36
C ARG A 8 -17.52 8.76 -6.20
N ALA A 9 -17.88 8.09 -7.28
CA ALA A 9 -17.92 6.63 -7.31
C ALA A 9 -16.53 6.04 -7.06
N ILE A 10 -16.47 4.90 -6.37
CA ILE A 10 -15.23 4.18 -6.13
C ILE A 10 -15.33 2.73 -6.61
N GLY A 11 -14.21 2.23 -7.12
CA GLY A 11 -14.00 0.80 -7.37
C GLY A 11 -12.92 0.30 -6.42
N MET A 12 -13.19 -0.79 -5.70
CA MET A 12 -12.25 -1.38 -4.76
C MET A 12 -11.90 -2.81 -5.16
N ARG A 13 -10.60 -3.10 -5.21
CA ARG A 13 -10.09 -4.46 -5.38
C ARG A 13 -9.48 -4.94 -4.06
N VAL A 14 -10.05 -6.02 -3.53
CA VAL A 14 -9.53 -6.74 -2.37
C VAL A 14 -8.68 -7.93 -2.83
N TYR A 15 -7.80 -8.41 -1.94
CA TYR A 15 -6.89 -9.51 -2.23
C TYR A 15 -7.10 -10.62 -1.21
N ALA A 16 -7.20 -11.85 -1.71
CA ALA A 16 -7.28 -13.05 -0.89
C ALA A 16 -6.07 -13.95 -1.17
N VAL A 17 -5.55 -14.56 -0.11
CA VAL A 17 -4.43 -15.50 -0.16
C VAL A 17 -4.95 -16.88 0.20
N ALA A 18 -4.60 -17.89 -0.59
CA ALA A 18 -4.88 -19.28 -0.25
C ALA A 18 -3.91 -19.77 0.84
N SER A 19 -4.45 -20.51 1.80
CA SER A 19 -3.75 -21.25 2.86
C SER A 19 -4.31 -22.68 2.94
N GLU A 20 -3.70 -23.52 3.77
CA GLU A 20 -4.17 -24.90 4.00
C GLU A 20 -5.62 -24.93 4.50
N ASP A 21 -6.01 -23.95 5.32
CA ASP A 21 -7.37 -23.81 5.87
C ASP A 21 -8.37 -23.09 4.95
N GLY A 22 -8.00 -22.76 3.70
CA GLY A 22 -8.87 -22.06 2.74
C GLY A 22 -8.34 -20.68 2.32
N TYR A 23 -9.21 -19.72 2.02
CA TYR A 23 -8.81 -18.38 1.59
C TYR A 23 -8.94 -17.37 2.72
N ARG A 24 -7.89 -16.56 2.94
CA ARG A 24 -7.91 -15.41 3.84
C ARG A 24 -7.88 -14.11 3.04
N VAL A 25 -8.86 -13.25 3.27
CA VAL A 25 -8.86 -11.88 2.71
C VAL A 25 -7.88 -11.03 3.51
N LEU A 26 -6.97 -10.32 2.83
CA LEU A 26 -6.03 -9.41 3.45
C LEU A 26 -6.73 -8.10 3.84
N PRO A 27 -6.38 -7.48 4.99
CA PRO A 27 -6.92 -6.18 5.36
C PRO A 27 -6.42 -5.11 4.39
N GLY A 28 -7.36 -4.36 3.81
CA GLY A 28 -7.08 -3.28 2.85
C GLY A 28 -7.49 -3.63 1.43
N GLY A 29 -6.97 -2.87 0.48
CA GLY A 29 -7.29 -3.03 -0.93
C GLY A 29 -6.82 -1.85 -1.77
N LEU A 30 -6.86 -2.04 -3.09
CA LEU A 30 -6.62 -0.95 -4.03
C LEU A 30 -7.94 -0.22 -4.29
N THR A 31 -8.04 1.02 -3.80
CA THR A 31 -9.20 1.88 -4.05
C THR A 31 -8.92 2.86 -5.17
N ARG A 32 -9.85 2.92 -6.13
CA ARG A 32 -9.85 3.86 -7.23
C ARG A 32 -11.08 4.73 -7.19
N VAL A 33 -10.92 5.99 -7.57
CA VAL A 33 -11.98 7.01 -7.55
C VAL A 33 -12.23 7.46 -8.98
N ALA A 34 -13.50 7.53 -9.37
CA ALA A 34 -13.93 8.08 -10.64
C ALA A 34 -13.45 9.54 -10.78
N ALA A 35 -13.01 9.91 -11.98
CA ALA A 35 -12.62 11.29 -12.28
C ALA A 35 -13.86 12.20 -12.34
N ASP A 36 -14.91 11.74 -13.01
CA ASP A 36 -16.17 12.46 -13.20
C ASP A 36 -17.25 12.01 -12.22
N ALA A 37 -18.19 12.91 -11.90
CA ALA A 37 -19.26 12.64 -10.94
C ALA A 37 -20.25 11.56 -11.42
N ASP A 38 -20.51 11.51 -12.73
CA ASP A 38 -21.48 10.59 -13.34
C ASP A 38 -20.82 9.32 -13.91
N ALA A 39 -19.53 9.11 -13.67
CA ALA A 39 -18.82 7.95 -14.18
C ALA A 39 -19.10 6.71 -13.33
N GLU A 40 -19.92 5.81 -13.87
CA GLU A 40 -20.25 4.51 -13.26
C GLU A 40 -19.08 3.50 -13.32
N VAL A 41 -18.12 3.71 -14.24
CA VAL A 41 -16.98 2.81 -14.45
C VAL A 41 -15.66 3.52 -14.12
N VAL A 42 -14.96 3.01 -13.10
CA VAL A 42 -13.64 3.49 -12.70
C VAL A 42 -12.56 2.82 -13.56
N SER A 43 -12.15 3.47 -14.65
CA SER A 43 -11.10 2.98 -15.55
C SER A 43 -9.78 3.75 -15.38
N MET A 44 -8.66 3.01 -15.42
CA MET A 44 -7.32 3.61 -15.38
C MET A 44 -6.99 4.45 -16.61
N GLN A 45 -7.66 4.22 -17.74
CA GLN A 45 -7.41 4.99 -18.96
C GLN A 45 -8.13 6.35 -18.98
N ARG A 46 -9.03 6.62 -18.03
CA ARG A 46 -9.83 7.85 -17.97
C ARG A 46 -9.49 8.73 -16.76
N GLY A 47 -8.24 8.67 -16.29
CA GLY A 47 -7.76 9.60 -15.26
C GLY A 47 -8.28 9.35 -13.84
N GLY A 48 -8.69 8.13 -13.51
CA GLY A 48 -9.13 7.80 -12.15
C GLY A 48 -8.02 7.95 -11.11
N ALA A 49 -8.33 8.58 -9.97
CA ALA A 49 -7.41 8.74 -8.85
C ALA A 49 -7.30 7.45 -8.01
N SER A 50 -6.22 7.29 -7.25
CA SER A 50 -6.06 6.22 -6.26
C SER A 50 -6.17 6.79 -4.85
N LYS A 51 -6.73 6.02 -3.92
CA LYS A 51 -6.76 6.34 -2.49
C LYS A 51 -6.32 5.16 -1.65
N ASP A 52 -5.86 5.44 -0.44
CA ASP A 52 -5.55 4.43 0.55
C ASP A 52 -6.84 3.82 1.13
N THR A 53 -6.81 2.51 1.40
CA THR A 53 -7.91 1.78 2.02
C THR A 53 -7.51 1.36 3.42
N TRP A 54 -8.01 2.06 4.42
CA TRP A 54 -7.75 1.73 5.82
C TRP A 54 -8.87 0.83 6.36
N VAL A 55 -8.51 -0.37 6.80
CA VAL A 55 -9.43 -1.25 7.53
C VAL A 55 -9.22 -1.00 9.01
N LEU A 56 -10.24 -0.46 9.68
CA LEU A 56 -10.22 -0.27 11.12
C LEU A 56 -10.22 -1.65 11.78
N GLY A 57 -9.16 -1.96 12.53
CA GLY A 57 -9.14 -3.14 13.38
C GLY A 57 -9.81 -2.85 14.72
N GLU A 58 -10.64 -3.77 15.22
CA GLU A 58 -10.67 -3.97 16.67
C GLU A 58 -9.27 -4.45 17.06
N ARG A 59 -8.77 -4.06 18.24
CA ARG A 59 -7.46 -4.53 18.73
C ARG A 59 -7.53 -6.06 18.89
N ALA A 60 -7.25 -6.80 17.83
CA ALA A 60 -7.38 -8.24 17.81
C ALA A 60 -6.29 -8.85 18.69
N PRO A 61 -6.64 -9.75 19.63
CA PRO A 61 -5.65 -10.53 20.35
C PRO A 61 -5.03 -11.51 19.35
N GLY A 62 -3.85 -11.20 18.83
CA GLY A 62 -3.07 -12.12 18.01
C GLY A 62 -3.23 -11.98 16.49
N GLY A 63 -3.61 -10.80 15.97
CA GLY A 63 -3.21 -10.48 14.59
C GLY A 63 -1.70 -10.58 14.50
N GLU A 64 -1.16 -11.26 13.47
CA GLU A 64 0.28 -11.44 13.25
C GLU A 64 1.00 -10.14 13.61
N GLN A 65 1.58 -10.13 14.81
CA GLN A 65 2.46 -9.07 15.24
C GLN A 65 3.48 -9.03 14.11
N TRP A 66 3.59 -7.89 13.41
CA TRP A 66 4.69 -7.61 12.50
C TRP A 66 5.93 -8.17 13.19
N ARG A 67 6.36 -9.38 12.80
CA ARG A 67 7.24 -10.20 13.62
C ARG A 67 8.52 -9.42 13.66
N ALA A 68 8.74 -8.76 14.80
CA ALA A 68 9.76 -7.76 15.09
C ALA A 68 10.33 -7.11 13.83
N GLN A 69 10.03 -5.81 13.62
CA GLN A 69 11.03 -4.96 12.97
C GLN A 69 12.35 -5.17 13.72
N ARG A 70 13.16 -6.09 13.24
CA ARG A 70 14.53 -6.25 13.65
C ARG A 70 15.14 -4.88 13.40
N THR A 71 15.59 -4.23 14.46
CA THR A 71 16.27 -2.94 14.35
C THR A 71 17.46 -3.16 13.43
N ILE A 72 17.35 -2.67 12.19
CA ILE A 72 18.41 -2.79 11.20
C ILE A 72 19.56 -1.93 11.71
N GLY A 73 20.64 -2.57 12.16
CA GLY A 73 21.84 -1.88 12.61
C GLY A 73 22.68 -1.43 11.42
N ALA A 74 23.58 -0.47 11.62
CA ALA A 74 24.53 -0.07 10.59
C ALA A 74 25.31 -1.27 10.01
N TYR A 75 25.60 -2.27 10.84
CA TYR A 75 26.28 -3.52 10.42
C TYR A 75 25.44 -4.40 9.48
N ASP A 76 24.11 -4.37 9.59
CA ASP A 76 23.20 -5.09 8.66
C ASP A 76 23.14 -4.41 7.28
N LEU A 77 23.52 -3.13 7.22
CA LEU A 77 23.68 -2.36 5.98
C LEU A 77 25.09 -2.55 5.37
N VAL A 78 26.05 -3.07 6.14
CA VAL A 78 27.40 -3.33 5.66
C VAL A 78 27.41 -4.61 4.84
N ARG A 79 27.48 -4.41 3.52
CA ARG A 79 27.50 -5.41 2.44
C ARG A 79 28.45 -6.59 2.70
N ARG A 80 27.94 -7.81 2.52
CA ARG A 80 28.74 -9.00 2.19
C ARG A 80 28.41 -9.64 0.85
N ASP A 81 27.30 -9.26 0.22
CA ASP A 81 26.84 -9.89 -1.01
C ASP A 81 27.09 -9.00 -2.24
N PRO A 82 27.87 -9.43 -3.24
CA PRO A 82 28.07 -8.68 -4.47
C PRO A 82 26.86 -8.71 -5.41
N TYR A 83 25.86 -9.56 -5.16
CA TYR A 83 24.70 -9.70 -6.04
C TYR A 83 23.45 -9.05 -5.44
N LEU A 84 23.13 -7.84 -5.93
CA LEU A 84 21.92 -7.13 -5.51
C LEU A 84 20.86 -7.23 -6.63
N PRO A 85 19.76 -7.97 -6.43
CA PRO A 85 18.69 -8.03 -7.43
C PRO A 85 18.11 -6.63 -7.70
N SER A 86 17.79 -6.31 -8.95
CA SER A 86 17.29 -4.98 -9.35
C SER A 86 16.09 -4.52 -8.52
N ARG A 87 15.22 -5.44 -8.11
CA ARG A 87 14.07 -5.14 -7.24
C ARG A 87 14.46 -4.62 -5.87
N VAL A 88 15.56 -5.12 -5.29
CA VAL A 88 16.04 -4.65 -3.99
C VAL A 88 16.62 -3.24 -4.12
N VAL A 89 17.35 -2.96 -5.21
CA VAL A 89 17.85 -1.61 -5.52
C VAL A 89 16.70 -0.62 -5.66
N GLU A 90 15.69 -0.98 -6.44
CA GLU A 90 14.52 -0.14 -6.67
C GLU A 90 13.74 0.15 -5.38
N ASN A 91 13.53 -0.87 -4.55
CA ASN A 91 12.87 -0.71 -3.25
C ASN A 91 13.64 0.24 -2.32
N LEU A 92 14.97 0.12 -2.26
CA LEU A 92 15.82 0.99 -1.43
C LEU A 92 15.87 2.42 -1.98
N LEU A 93 15.90 2.59 -3.30
CA LEU A 93 15.86 3.90 -3.96
C LEU A 93 14.58 4.65 -3.59
N TRP A 94 13.43 3.98 -3.68
CA TRP A 94 12.15 4.59 -3.33
C TRP A 94 12.02 4.85 -1.84
N PHE A 95 12.49 3.93 -1.00
CA PHE A 95 12.49 4.10 0.45
C PHE A 95 13.19 5.41 0.87
N GLY A 96 14.39 5.69 0.35
CA GLY A 96 15.11 6.93 0.68
C GLY A 96 14.34 8.20 0.32
N ARG A 97 13.74 8.25 -0.88
CA ARG A 97 12.93 9.40 -1.33
C ARG A 97 11.61 9.57 -0.59
N TYR A 98 11.09 8.50 0.03
CA TYR A 98 9.94 8.60 0.91
C TYR A 98 10.35 9.16 2.27
N CYS A 99 11.48 8.72 2.82
CA CYS A 99 12.00 9.27 4.08
C CYS A 99 12.26 10.79 3.97
N GLU A 100 12.87 11.28 2.90
CA GLU A 100 13.11 12.72 2.71
C GLU A 100 11.81 13.55 2.72
N ARG A 101 10.68 12.98 2.29
CA ARG A 101 9.38 13.67 2.28
C ARG A 101 8.60 13.55 3.58
N CYS A 102 9.04 12.69 4.50
CA CYS A 102 8.43 12.52 5.81
C CYS A 102 9.03 13.46 6.86
N ASP A 103 10.17 14.08 6.56
CA ASP A 103 10.87 15.02 7.45
C ASP A 103 10.47 16.50 7.21
N ASP A 104 9.62 16.77 6.21
CA ASP A 104 8.94 18.07 5.94
C ASP A 104 7.46 18.03 6.41
#